data_AF-A0A7J6SN36-F1
#
_entry.id   AF-A0A7J6SN36-F1
#
_cell.length_a   1.000
_cell.length_b   1.000
_cell.length_c   1.000
_cell.angle_alpha   90.00
_cell.angle_beta   90.00
_cell.angle_gamma   90.00
#
_symmetry.space_group_name_H-M   'P 1'
#
loop_
_entity.id
_entity.type
_entity.pdbx_description
1 polymer ?
#
loop_
_entity_poly.entity_id
_entity_poly.type
_entity_poly.pdbx_seq_one_letter_code
_entity_poly.pdbx_strand_id
1 'polypeptide(L)'
;DKAGVLCTLVPAVRSFVSLIFDEKVIEEHMSKVLHIDIRKMPLGALSAAQLRRGLEVLSELSGLLRLDEETKRSTHGFDLRIRDATNRFYSLVPHTISKSTDAAARAKLNTLKKVEKAVDNVTDLLSIVDFTNARDRAATGQGHVLDRQFNALGVTLDVVSTESPTFEIIEKCMRTTHAPTHDGYSLQIVSLLEVRRDEECARFEGWLAAAALRSE
;
A
#
# COMPACT_ATOMS: atom_id res chain seq x y z
N ASP A 1 -22.47 -17.32 -6.00
CA ASP A 1 -22.89 -16.87 -7.34
C ASP A 1 -24.29 -17.33 -7.68
N LYS A 2 -25.16 -16.40 -8.10
CA LYS A 2 -26.32 -16.80 -8.92
C LYS A 2 -25.74 -17.27 -10.24
N ALA A 3 -25.75 -18.58 -10.47
CA ALA A 3 -25.24 -19.21 -11.68
C ALA A 3 -25.80 -18.49 -12.93
N GLY A 4 -24.92 -17.93 -13.76
CA GLY A 4 -25.29 -17.47 -15.11
C GLY A 4 -24.85 -16.07 -15.55
N VAL A 5 -24.26 -15.22 -14.70
CA VAL A 5 -23.80 -13.89 -15.16
C VAL A 5 -22.34 -13.96 -15.65
N LEU A 6 -22.13 -13.68 -16.94
CA LEU A 6 -20.79 -13.60 -17.54
C LEU A 6 -20.10 -12.28 -17.17
N CYS A 7 -18.79 -12.35 -16.93
CA CYS A 7 -17.94 -11.18 -16.72
C CYS A 7 -17.81 -10.36 -18.02
N THR A 8 -18.09 -9.07 -17.96
CA THR A 8 -18.01 -8.16 -19.12
C THR A 8 -16.61 -7.62 -19.38
N LEU A 9 -15.70 -7.70 -18.41
CA LEU A 9 -14.32 -7.23 -18.57
C LEU A 9 -13.57 -8.03 -19.64
N VAL A 10 -12.79 -7.29 -20.44
CA VAL A 10 -11.83 -7.87 -21.38
C VAL A 10 -10.76 -8.70 -20.65
N PRO A 11 -10.14 -9.71 -21.28
CA PRO A 11 -9.27 -10.66 -20.58
C PRO A 11 -8.13 -10.02 -19.79
N ALA A 12 -7.44 -9.02 -20.34
CA ALA A 12 -6.33 -8.35 -19.65
C ALA A 12 -6.79 -7.62 -18.37
N VAL A 13 -7.88 -6.86 -18.46
CA VAL A 13 -8.48 -6.16 -17.30
C VAL A 13 -9.02 -7.18 -16.29
N ARG A 14 -9.65 -8.26 -16.74
CA ARG A 14 -10.13 -9.34 -15.88
C ARG A 14 -8.99 -9.98 -15.08
N SER A 15 -7.87 -10.30 -15.74
CA SER A 15 -6.70 -10.87 -15.08
C SER A 15 -6.09 -9.89 -14.07
N PHE A 16 -6.00 -8.61 -14.43
CA PHE A 16 -5.53 -7.57 -13.52
C PHE A 16 -6.40 -7.45 -12.27
N VAL A 17 -7.73 -7.32 -12.44
CA VAL A 17 -8.69 -7.20 -11.33
C VAL A 17 -8.64 -8.45 -10.45
N SER A 18 -8.60 -9.64 -11.06
CA SER A 18 -8.47 -10.89 -10.31
C SER A 18 -7.20 -10.96 -9.47
N LEU A 19 -6.08 -10.43 -9.98
CA LEU A 19 -4.80 -10.42 -9.27
C LEU A 19 -4.81 -9.46 -8.08
N ILE A 20 -5.26 -8.22 -8.28
CA ILE A 20 -5.22 -7.20 -7.22
C ILE A 20 -6.24 -7.49 -6.11
N PHE A 21 -7.35 -8.18 -6.41
CA PHE A 21 -8.37 -8.59 -5.43
C PHE A 21 -8.14 -9.99 -4.85
N ASP A 22 -7.03 -10.67 -5.17
CA ASP A 22 -6.72 -11.99 -4.63
C ASP A 22 -6.35 -11.90 -3.14
N GLU A 23 -7.21 -12.50 -2.31
CA GLU A 23 -7.06 -12.55 -0.87
C GLU A 23 -5.72 -13.14 -0.44
N LYS A 24 -5.24 -14.20 -1.12
CA LYS A 24 -3.99 -14.85 -0.76
C LYS A 24 -2.80 -13.94 -1.03
N VAL A 25 -2.84 -13.19 -2.12
CA VAL A 25 -1.77 -12.23 -2.45
C VAL A 25 -1.70 -11.13 -1.39
N ILE A 26 -2.85 -10.62 -0.94
CA ILE A 26 -2.92 -9.60 0.11
C ILE A 26 -2.43 -10.18 1.46
N GLU A 27 -2.87 -11.38 1.84
CA GLU A 27 -2.41 -12.05 3.06
C GLU A 27 -0.90 -12.34 3.03
N GLU A 28 -0.38 -12.80 1.89
CA GLU A 28 1.06 -13.01 1.74
C GLU A 28 1.85 -11.71 1.87
N HIS A 29 1.35 -10.60 1.32
CA HIS A 29 1.97 -9.30 1.48
C HIS A 29 1.96 -8.85 2.96
N MET A 30 0.82 -8.96 3.64
CA MET A 30 0.70 -8.62 5.07
C MET A 30 1.65 -9.43 5.95
N SER A 31 1.79 -10.73 5.71
CA SER A 31 2.65 -11.59 6.52
C SER A 31 4.14 -11.45 6.19
N LYS A 32 4.51 -11.49 4.89
CA LYS A 32 5.91 -11.57 4.46
C LYS A 32 6.59 -10.20 4.40
N VAL A 33 5.87 -9.16 3.97
CA VAL A 33 6.45 -7.83 3.74
C VAL A 33 6.21 -6.92 4.94
N LEU A 34 4.97 -6.87 5.43
CA LEU A 34 4.60 -6.00 6.57
C LEU A 34 4.82 -6.67 7.93
N HIS A 35 5.12 -7.97 7.96
CA HIS A 35 5.35 -8.78 9.16
C HIS A 35 4.19 -8.77 10.16
N ILE A 36 2.95 -8.73 9.67
CA ILE A 36 1.74 -8.76 10.48
C ILE A 36 1.39 -10.18 10.90
N ASP A 37 0.94 -10.34 12.15
CA ASP A 37 0.39 -11.62 12.64
C ASP A 37 -1.07 -11.75 12.21
N ILE A 38 -1.27 -12.33 11.02
CA ILE A 38 -2.60 -12.50 10.39
C ILE A 38 -3.55 -13.32 11.27
N ARG A 39 -3.03 -14.17 12.15
CA ARG A 39 -3.87 -14.93 13.11
C ARG A 39 -4.54 -14.02 14.13
N LYS A 40 -3.87 -12.93 14.51
CA LYS A 40 -4.39 -11.93 15.46
C LYS A 40 -5.12 -10.80 14.76
N MET A 41 -4.76 -10.51 13.52
CA MET A 41 -5.34 -9.45 12.72
C MET A 41 -5.62 -9.94 11.29
N PRO A 42 -6.66 -10.78 11.11
CA PRO A 42 -7.09 -11.21 9.79
C PRO A 42 -7.72 -10.04 9.02
N LEU A 43 -7.82 -10.16 7.69
CA LEU A 43 -8.29 -9.09 6.81
C LEU A 43 -9.63 -8.48 7.26
N GLY A 44 -10.63 -9.32 7.54
CA GLY A 44 -11.96 -8.85 7.97
C GLY A 44 -12.03 -8.26 9.38
N ALA A 45 -10.97 -8.35 10.18
CA ALA A 45 -10.89 -7.78 11.52
C ALA A 45 -9.97 -6.55 11.61
N LEU A 46 -9.39 -6.12 10.48
CA LEU A 46 -8.58 -4.92 10.44
C LEU A 46 -9.45 -3.69 10.74
N SER A 47 -9.14 -2.99 11.82
CA SER A 47 -9.83 -1.77 12.20
C SER A 47 -9.03 -0.54 11.81
N ALA A 48 -9.54 0.26 10.87
CA ALA A 48 -8.95 1.55 10.51
C ALA A 48 -8.76 2.48 11.74
N ALA A 49 -9.70 2.43 12.69
CA ALA A 49 -9.60 3.19 13.94
C ALA A 49 -8.41 2.72 14.81
N GLN A 50 -8.17 1.41 14.89
CA GLN A 50 -7.02 0.85 15.60
C GLN A 50 -5.70 1.24 14.94
N LEU A 51 -5.62 1.19 13.61
CA LEU A 51 -4.43 1.60 12.85
C LEU A 51 -4.13 3.10 13.01
N ARG A 52 -5.16 3.96 13.02
CA ARG A 52 -5.01 5.40 13.29
C ARG A 52 -4.45 5.68 14.69
N ARG A 53 -4.92 4.97 15.72
CA ARG A 53 -4.30 5.03 17.06
C ARG A 53 -2.83 4.58 17.03
N GLY A 54 -2.50 3.59 16.19
CA GLY A 54 -1.12 3.18 15.95
C GLY A 54 -0.27 4.34 15.41
N LEU A 55 -0.77 5.08 14.43
CA LEU A 55 -0.10 6.27 13.87
C LEU A 55 0.09 7.38 14.92
N GLU A 56 -0.88 7.59 15.81
CA GLU A 56 -0.75 8.54 16.93
C GLU A 56 0.45 8.19 17.83
N VAL A 57 0.61 6.91 18.19
CA VAL A 57 1.76 6.42 18.98
C VAL A 57 3.08 6.58 18.21
N LEU A 58 3.09 6.36 16.89
CA LEU A 58 4.27 6.58 16.06
C LEU A 58 4.64 8.07 15.96
N SER A 59 3.64 8.96 15.93
CA SER A 59 3.84 10.41 15.96
C SER A 59 4.45 10.86 17.30
N GLU A 60 3.97 10.30 18.42
CA GLU A 60 4.57 10.47 19.74
C GLU A 60 6.05 10.02 19.75
N LEU A 61 6.35 8.83 19.23
CA LEU A 61 7.73 8.31 19.11
C LEU A 61 8.61 9.22 18.25
N SER A 62 8.11 9.70 17.11
CA SER A 62 8.81 10.65 16.25
C SER A 62 9.14 11.94 17.00
N GLY A 63 8.19 12.48 17.76
CA GLY A 63 8.37 13.65 18.61
C GLY A 63 9.48 13.44 19.65
N LEU A 64 9.46 12.31 20.38
CA LEU A 64 10.48 11.97 21.37
C LEU A 64 11.88 11.84 20.76
N LEU A 65 11.99 11.23 19.57
CA LEU A 65 13.27 11.01 18.90
C LEU A 65 13.87 12.28 18.28
N ARG A 66 13.03 13.27 17.98
CA ARG A 66 13.43 14.60 17.45
C ARG A 66 13.90 15.59 18.51
N LEU A 67 13.73 15.28 19.80
CA LEU A 67 14.28 16.10 20.88
C LEU A 67 15.80 16.23 20.72
N ASP A 68 16.35 17.36 21.15
CA ASP A 68 17.80 17.53 21.20
C ASP A 68 18.43 16.61 22.27
N GLU A 69 19.74 16.37 22.15
CA GLU A 69 20.45 15.41 23.01
C GLU A 69 20.52 15.85 24.47
N GLU A 70 20.46 17.15 24.77
CA GLU A 70 20.44 17.65 26.14
C GLU A 70 19.10 17.38 26.81
N THR A 71 18.01 17.63 26.10
CA THR A 71 16.64 17.31 26.50
C THR A 71 16.45 15.80 26.66
N LYS A 72 17.02 14.98 25.76
CA LYS A 72 16.99 13.51 25.92
C LYS A 72 17.69 13.04 27.19
N ARG A 73 18.88 13.59 27.49
CA ARG A 73 19.67 13.23 28.70
C ARG A 73 19.00 13.68 29.99
N SER A 74 18.34 14.85 29.98
CA SER A 74 17.62 15.38 31.15
C SER A 74 16.23 14.75 31.32
N THR A 75 15.67 14.12 30.29
CA THR A 75 14.40 13.39 30.38
C THR A 75 14.57 12.10 31.17
N HIS A 76 14.09 12.11 32.41
CA HIS A 76 14.08 10.90 33.25
C HIS A 76 13.30 9.76 32.57
N GLY A 77 13.96 8.61 32.43
CA GLY A 77 13.36 7.41 31.85
C GLY A 77 13.06 7.51 30.36
N PHE A 78 13.81 8.32 29.59
CA PHE A 78 13.64 8.43 28.12
C PHE A 78 13.54 7.06 27.43
N ASP A 79 14.47 6.15 27.75
CA ASP A 79 14.46 4.79 27.20
C ASP A 79 13.23 3.96 27.59
N LEU A 80 12.69 4.19 28.79
CA LEU A 80 11.45 3.54 29.24
C LEU A 80 10.25 4.06 28.47
N ARG A 81 10.20 5.37 28.16
CA ARG A 81 9.14 5.97 27.33
C ARG A 81 9.16 5.44 25.90
N ILE A 82 10.34 5.34 25.27
CA ILE A 82 10.48 4.74 23.94
C ILE A 82 10.02 3.27 23.97
N ARG A 83 10.41 2.52 24.99
CA ARG A 83 9.99 1.11 25.14
C ARG A 83 8.48 0.98 25.35
N ASP A 84 7.90 1.83 26.19
CA ASP A 84 6.46 1.85 26.42
C ASP A 84 5.68 2.15 25.14
N ALA A 85 6.04 3.22 24.43
CA ALA A 85 5.38 3.59 23.17
C ALA A 85 5.57 2.50 22.09
N THR A 86 6.76 1.89 22.01
CA THR A 86 6.99 0.71 21.14
C THR A 86 6.03 -0.44 21.49
N ASN A 87 5.86 -0.75 22.77
CA ASN A 87 4.98 -1.83 23.21
C ASN A 87 3.50 -1.50 22.94
N ARG A 88 3.08 -0.25 23.17
CA ARG A 88 1.73 0.23 22.83
C ARG A 88 1.48 0.09 21.33
N PHE A 89 2.43 0.48 20.50
CA PHE A 89 2.34 0.31 19.06
C PHE A 89 2.14 -1.16 18.66
N TYR A 90 2.98 -2.08 19.13
CA TYR A 90 2.86 -3.50 18.80
C TYR A 90 1.63 -4.19 19.42
N SER A 91 1.05 -3.60 20.46
CA SER A 91 -0.25 -4.04 21.00
C SER A 91 -1.41 -3.60 20.10
N LEU A 92 -1.30 -2.43 19.46
CA LEU A 92 -2.28 -1.92 18.50
C LEU A 92 -2.12 -2.53 17.11
N VAL A 93 -0.90 -2.83 16.69
CA VAL A 93 -0.63 -3.42 15.36
C VAL A 93 0.13 -4.72 15.59
N PRO A 94 -0.57 -5.88 15.64
CA PRO A 94 0.06 -7.16 15.96
C PRO A 94 1.07 -7.57 14.89
N HIS A 95 2.36 -7.53 15.24
CA HIS A 95 3.43 -8.01 14.37
C HIS A 95 3.93 -9.39 14.80
N THR A 96 4.42 -10.16 13.84
CA THR A 96 5.14 -11.41 14.09
C THR A 96 6.56 -11.10 14.54
N ILE A 97 6.77 -11.00 15.84
CA ILE A 97 8.09 -10.77 16.46
C ILE A 97 8.55 -12.07 17.11
N SER A 98 9.76 -12.52 16.76
CA SER A 98 10.39 -13.68 17.42
C SER A 98 10.59 -13.41 18.91
N LYS A 99 10.45 -14.45 19.74
CA LYS A 99 10.57 -14.35 21.20
C LYS A 99 12.01 -14.17 21.70
N SER A 100 13.01 -14.12 20.81
CA SER A 100 14.40 -13.93 21.23
C SER A 100 14.66 -12.49 21.71
N THR A 101 15.61 -12.36 22.65
CA THR A 101 16.07 -11.06 23.17
C THR A 101 16.56 -10.15 22.04
N ASP A 102 17.30 -10.71 21.08
CA ASP A 102 17.84 -9.95 19.95
C ASP A 102 16.73 -9.46 19.00
N ALA A 103 15.67 -10.25 18.83
CA ALA A 103 14.52 -9.85 18.01
C ALA A 103 13.76 -8.70 18.66
N ALA A 104 13.56 -8.75 19.98
CA ALA A 104 12.94 -7.66 20.74
C ALA A 104 13.77 -6.36 20.66
N ALA A 105 15.10 -6.47 20.76
CA ALA A 105 16.01 -5.33 20.61
C ALA A 105 15.94 -4.71 19.20
N ARG A 106 15.89 -5.54 18.14
CA ARG A 106 15.73 -5.07 16.76
C ARG A 106 14.37 -4.41 16.53
N ALA A 107 13.30 -4.95 17.11
CA ALA A 107 11.95 -4.41 17.01
C ALA A 107 11.76 -3.07 17.75
N LYS A 108 12.64 -2.71 18.69
CA LYS A 108 12.56 -1.40 19.37
C LYS A 108 12.58 -0.26 18.34
N LEU A 109 11.56 0.61 18.37
CA LEU A 109 11.42 1.78 17.50
C LEU A 109 12.23 2.96 18.05
N ASN A 110 13.56 2.80 18.06
CA ASN A 110 14.50 3.73 18.69
C ASN A 110 15.24 4.66 17.72
N THR A 111 14.87 4.65 16.43
CA THR A 111 15.44 5.54 15.42
C THR A 111 14.33 6.08 14.52
N LEU A 112 14.52 7.30 14.00
CA LEU A 112 13.53 7.93 13.11
C LEU A 112 13.26 7.05 11.89
N LYS A 113 14.30 6.50 11.27
CA LYS A 113 14.16 5.57 10.13
C LYS A 113 13.25 4.36 10.42
N LYS A 114 13.29 3.82 11.65
CA LYS A 114 12.40 2.71 12.03
C LYS A 114 10.96 3.18 12.21
N VAL A 115 10.77 4.36 12.79
CA VAL A 115 9.44 4.97 12.97
C VAL A 115 8.82 5.33 11.63
N GLU A 116 9.58 5.95 10.72
CA GLU A 116 9.16 6.27 9.35
C GLU A 116 8.71 5.00 8.61
N LYS A 117 9.54 3.94 8.62
CA LYS A 117 9.15 2.66 8.05
C LYS A 117 7.88 2.08 8.68
N ALA A 118 7.70 2.23 9.99
CA ALA A 118 6.48 1.77 10.66
C ALA A 118 5.25 2.59 10.25
N VAL A 119 5.41 3.90 10.01
CA VAL A 119 4.35 4.77 9.49
C VAL A 119 3.95 4.34 8.07
N ASP A 120 4.94 4.09 7.20
CA ASP A 120 4.69 3.60 5.84
C ASP A 120 3.91 2.28 5.89
N ASN A 121 4.38 1.31 6.68
CA ASN A 121 3.70 0.03 6.86
C ASN A 121 2.24 0.16 7.36
N VAL A 122 1.96 1.07 8.30
CA VAL A 122 0.59 1.29 8.79
C VAL A 122 -0.28 1.98 7.74
N THR A 123 0.31 2.84 6.92
CA THR A 123 -0.38 3.50 5.80
C THR A 123 -0.73 2.50 4.71
N ASP A 124 0.16 1.57 4.41
CA ASP A 124 -0.11 0.44 3.52
C ASP A 124 -1.25 -0.44 4.07
N LEU A 125 -1.25 -0.72 5.37
CA LEU A 125 -2.36 -1.45 6.01
C LEU A 125 -3.69 -0.70 5.91
N LEU A 126 -3.71 0.62 6.10
CA LEU A 126 -4.92 1.42 5.91
C LEU A 126 -5.44 1.31 4.47
N SER A 127 -4.55 1.34 3.49
CA SER A 127 -4.91 1.14 2.08
C SER A 127 -5.49 -0.26 1.83
N ILE A 128 -4.93 -1.30 2.47
CA ILE A 128 -5.48 -2.66 2.44
C ILE A 128 -6.88 -2.71 3.07
N VAL A 129 -7.12 -2.01 4.17
CA VAL A 129 -8.46 -1.91 4.79
C VAL A 129 -9.46 -1.27 3.83
N ASP A 130 -9.10 -0.15 3.21
CA ASP A 130 -10.00 0.52 2.27
C ASP A 130 -10.30 -0.35 1.05
N PHE A 131 -9.29 -1.05 0.55
CA PHE A 131 -9.39 -1.96 -0.58
C PHE A 131 -10.23 -3.21 -0.27
N THR A 132 -10.02 -3.84 0.89
CA THR A 132 -10.83 -5.00 1.36
C THR A 132 -12.28 -4.61 1.62
N ASN A 133 -12.52 -3.43 2.20
CA ASN A 133 -13.88 -2.90 2.33
C ASN A 133 -14.55 -2.68 0.97
N ALA A 134 -13.80 -2.19 -0.03
CA ALA A 134 -14.31 -2.03 -1.39
C ALA A 134 -14.65 -3.39 -2.03
N ARG A 135 -13.78 -4.39 -1.83
CA ARG A 135 -14.00 -5.78 -2.25
C ARG A 135 -15.27 -6.36 -1.62
N ASP A 136 -15.46 -6.19 -0.32
CA ASP A 136 -16.56 -6.78 0.43
C ASP A 136 -17.91 -6.13 0.04
N ARG A 137 -17.92 -4.81 -0.19
CA ARG A 137 -19.08 -4.12 -0.80
C ARG A 137 -19.38 -4.66 -2.20
N ALA A 138 -18.36 -4.93 -3.00
CA ALA A 138 -18.49 -5.53 -4.32
C ALA A 138 -18.86 -7.03 -4.29
N ALA A 139 -18.77 -7.71 -3.13
CA ALA A 139 -19.19 -9.11 -3.03
C ALA A 139 -20.71 -9.26 -3.13
N THR A 140 -21.47 -8.31 -2.56
CA THR A 140 -22.94 -8.32 -2.58
C THR A 140 -23.47 -7.40 -3.67
N GLY A 141 -24.23 -7.94 -4.63
CA GLY A 141 -24.85 -7.13 -5.67
C GLY A 141 -25.34 -7.95 -6.86
N GLN A 142 -25.92 -7.25 -7.84
CA GLN A 142 -26.26 -7.81 -9.15
C GLN A 142 -25.04 -7.76 -10.07
N GLY A 143 -24.92 -8.68 -11.04
CA GLY A 143 -23.78 -8.74 -11.96
C GLY A 143 -22.71 -9.78 -11.58
N HIS A 144 -21.62 -9.85 -12.35
CA HIS A 144 -20.45 -10.65 -12.01
C HIS A 144 -19.59 -9.94 -10.94
N VAL A 145 -18.93 -10.69 -10.05
CA VAL A 145 -18.15 -10.14 -8.93
C VAL A 145 -17.01 -9.25 -9.43
N LEU A 146 -16.25 -9.70 -10.44
CA LEU A 146 -15.14 -8.93 -11.00
C LEU A 146 -15.58 -7.60 -11.62
N ASP A 147 -16.76 -7.54 -12.26
CA ASP A 147 -17.27 -6.28 -12.81
C ASP A 147 -17.55 -5.28 -11.68
N ARG A 148 -18.13 -5.75 -10.56
CA ARG A 148 -18.36 -4.90 -9.38
C ARG A 148 -17.07 -4.45 -8.70
N GLN A 149 -16.10 -5.35 -8.59
CA GLN A 149 -14.78 -5.04 -8.04
C GLN A 149 -14.04 -4.01 -8.91
N PHE A 150 -14.11 -4.16 -10.23
CA PHE A 150 -13.58 -3.17 -11.16
C PHE A 150 -14.25 -1.80 -11.00
N ASN A 151 -15.59 -1.77 -10.95
CA ASN A 151 -16.33 -0.52 -10.73
C ASN A 151 -15.96 0.15 -9.40
N ALA A 152 -15.66 -0.63 -8.35
CA ALA A 152 -15.25 -0.11 -7.05
C ALA A 152 -13.88 0.59 -7.08
N LEU A 153 -13.06 0.38 -8.11
CA LEU A 153 -11.80 1.10 -8.30
C LEU A 153 -12.01 2.57 -8.72
N GLY A 154 -13.16 2.88 -9.34
CA GLY A 154 -13.46 4.23 -9.83
C GLY A 154 -12.49 4.72 -10.91
N VAL A 155 -11.98 3.81 -11.74
CA VAL A 155 -11.02 4.12 -12.81
C VAL A 155 -11.49 3.55 -14.15
N THR A 156 -11.05 4.16 -15.25
CA THR A 156 -11.15 3.53 -16.59
C THR A 156 -9.84 2.80 -16.88
N LEU A 157 -9.93 1.56 -17.39
CA LEU A 157 -8.79 0.78 -17.86
C LEU A 157 -9.01 0.35 -19.31
N ASP A 158 -8.17 0.85 -20.21
CA ASP A 158 -8.20 0.50 -21.63
C ASP A 158 -6.96 -0.32 -22.00
N VAL A 159 -7.14 -1.35 -22.83
CA VAL A 159 -6.01 -2.19 -23.27
C VAL A 159 -5.31 -1.49 -24.43
N VAL A 160 -4.03 -1.19 -24.24
CA VAL A 160 -3.22 -0.58 -25.29
C VAL A 160 -2.79 -1.65 -26.28
N SER A 161 -3.09 -1.43 -27.57
CA SER A 161 -2.69 -2.33 -28.66
C SER A 161 -1.17 -2.41 -28.76
N THR A 162 -0.65 -3.62 -29.03
CA THR A 162 0.77 -3.87 -29.28
C THR A 162 1.28 -3.17 -30.54
N GLU A 163 0.39 -2.82 -31.47
CA GLU A 163 0.71 -2.08 -32.70
C GLU A 163 0.68 -0.55 -32.50
N SER A 164 0.32 -0.07 -31.31
CA SER A 164 0.23 1.36 -31.06
C SER A 164 1.60 2.00 -30.86
N PRO A 165 1.79 3.27 -31.29
CA PRO A 165 3.02 4.03 -30.99
C PRO A 165 3.30 4.11 -29.48
N THR A 166 2.25 4.18 -28.66
CA THR A 166 2.36 4.18 -27.20
C THR A 166 3.03 2.91 -26.69
N PHE A 167 2.64 1.74 -27.19
CA PHE A 167 3.25 0.47 -26.79
C PHE A 167 4.73 0.42 -27.15
N GLU A 168 5.10 0.84 -28.36
CA GLU A 168 6.49 0.89 -28.82
C GLU A 168 7.36 1.78 -27.92
N ILE A 169 6.86 2.96 -27.55
CA ILE A 169 7.58 3.89 -26.66
C ILE A 169 7.81 3.25 -25.29
N ILE A 170 6.79 2.61 -24.71
CA ILE A 170 6.88 1.98 -23.39
C ILE A 170 7.82 0.77 -23.43
N GLU A 171 7.75 -0.07 -24.46
CA GLU A 171 8.64 -1.21 -24.64
C GLU A 171 10.11 -0.76 -24.80
N LYS A 172 10.34 0.27 -25.62
CA LYS A 172 11.66 0.87 -25.79
C LYS A 172 12.19 1.42 -24.46
N CYS A 173 11.35 2.14 -23.71
CA CYS A 173 11.69 2.64 -22.38
C CYS A 173 12.12 1.48 -21.47
N MET A 174 11.27 0.46 -21.30
CA MET A 174 11.54 -0.72 -20.47
C MET A 174 12.89 -1.37 -20.80
N ARG A 175 13.19 -1.56 -22.09
CA ARG A 175 14.44 -2.20 -22.52
C ARG A 175 15.67 -1.31 -22.31
N THR A 176 15.57 -0.02 -22.60
CA THR A 176 16.71 0.91 -22.54
C THR A 176 17.04 1.34 -21.11
N THR A 177 16.08 1.29 -20.19
CA THR A 177 16.28 1.66 -18.78
C THR A 177 16.58 0.45 -17.88
N HIS A 178 16.75 -0.75 -18.44
CA HIS A 178 17.13 -1.93 -17.66
C HIS A 178 18.60 -1.84 -17.23
N ALA A 179 18.84 -1.64 -15.93
CA ALA A 179 20.19 -1.46 -15.40
C ALA A 179 21.05 -2.71 -15.66
N PRO A 180 22.31 -2.56 -16.13
CA PRO A 180 23.21 -3.70 -16.36
C PRO A 180 23.50 -4.52 -15.11
N THR A 181 23.38 -3.92 -13.92
CA THR A 181 23.60 -4.58 -12.63
C THR A 181 22.43 -5.46 -12.18
N HIS A 182 21.29 -5.42 -12.87
CA HIS A 182 20.09 -6.22 -12.55
C HIS A 182 19.91 -7.35 -13.57
N ASP A 183 20.98 -8.04 -13.94
CA ASP A 183 21.01 -9.09 -14.99
C ASP A 183 20.44 -10.46 -14.53
N GLY A 184 20.10 -10.60 -13.25
CA GLY A 184 19.49 -11.80 -12.69
C GLY A 184 18.05 -12.08 -13.16
N TYR A 185 17.43 -11.16 -13.91
CA TYR A 185 16.11 -11.35 -14.50
C TYR A 185 15.95 -10.54 -15.80
N SER A 186 14.91 -10.85 -16.56
CA SER A 186 14.47 -10.07 -17.71
C SER A 186 12.99 -9.69 -17.56
N LEU A 187 12.58 -8.62 -18.24
CA LEU A 187 11.22 -8.11 -18.21
C LEU A 187 10.53 -8.33 -19.55
N GLN A 188 9.26 -8.72 -19.51
CA GLN A 188 8.40 -8.85 -20.66
C GLN A 188 7.04 -8.21 -20.37
N ILE A 189 6.54 -7.42 -21.32
CA ILE A 189 5.20 -6.82 -21.23
C ILE A 189 4.17 -7.90 -21.55
N VAL A 190 3.37 -8.29 -20.55
CA VAL A 190 2.26 -9.24 -20.72
C VAL A 190 1.02 -8.53 -21.25
N SER A 191 0.71 -7.35 -20.71
CA SER A 191 -0.39 -6.48 -21.15
C SER A 191 -0.06 -5.06 -20.73
N LEU A 192 -0.43 -4.09 -21.58
CA LEU A 192 -0.31 -2.67 -21.27
C LEU A 192 -1.73 -2.10 -21.09
N LEU A 193 -2.00 -1.54 -19.91
CA LEU A 193 -3.28 -0.95 -19.56
C LEU A 193 -3.10 0.56 -19.40
N GLU A 194 -3.86 1.34 -20.15
CA GLU A 194 -3.99 2.77 -19.95
C GLU A 194 -4.98 3.02 -18.81
N VAL A 195 -4.55 3.79 -17.81
CA VAL A 195 -5.33 4.09 -16.61
C VAL A 195 -5.78 5.54 -16.67
N ARG A 196 -7.09 5.78 -16.58
CA ARG A 196 -7.65 7.12 -16.43
C ARG A 196 -8.41 7.27 -15.12
N ARG A 197 -8.06 8.32 -14.38
CA ARG A 197 -8.71 8.76 -13.14
C ARG A 197 -9.18 10.19 -13.32
N ASP A 198 -10.49 10.37 -13.48
CA ASP A 198 -11.06 11.66 -13.90
C ASP A 198 -10.71 12.80 -12.93
N GLU A 199 -10.69 12.52 -11.62
CA GLU A 199 -10.29 13.48 -10.59
C GLU A 199 -8.82 13.92 -10.71
N GLU A 200 -7.93 13.01 -11.14
CA GLU A 200 -6.51 13.34 -11.33
C GLU A 200 -6.28 14.14 -12.60
N CYS A 201 -7.01 13.82 -13.67
CA CYS A 201 -7.01 14.60 -14.90
C CYS A 201 -7.42 16.05 -14.61
N ALA A 202 -8.55 16.26 -13.92
CA ALA A 202 -9.03 17.59 -13.56
C ALA A 202 -8.03 18.36 -12.67
N ARG A 203 -7.42 17.67 -11.68
CA ARG A 203 -6.39 18.27 -10.81
C ARG A 203 -5.15 18.68 -11.59
N PHE A 204 -4.71 17.87 -12.54
CA PHE A 204 -3.54 18.15 -13.36
C PHE A 204 -3.79 19.29 -14.36
N GLU A 205 -4.97 19.34 -14.99
CA GLU A 205 -5.39 20.45 -15.85
C GLU A 205 -5.42 21.78 -15.07
N GLY A 206 -5.94 21.78 -13.85
CA GLY A 206 -5.91 22.95 -12.96
C GLY A 206 -4.48 23.39 -12.63
N TRP A 207 -3.57 22.43 -12.43
CA TRP A 207 -2.15 22.72 -12.22
C TRP A 207 -1.49 23.33 -13.46
N LEU A 208 -1.77 22.81 -14.66
CA LEU A 208 -1.26 23.35 -15.92
C LEU A 208 -1.74 24.79 -16.15
N ALA A 209 -3.03 25.07 -15.93
CA ALA A 209 -3.58 26.41 -16.03
C ALA A 209 -2.88 27.39 -15.07
N ALA A 210 -2.69 26.97 -13.80
CA ALA A 210 -2.00 27.78 -12.82
C ALA A 210 -0.49 27.96 -13.12
N ALA A 211 0.15 26.99 -13.78
CA ALA A 211 1.55 27.09 -14.20
C ALA A 211 1.73 28.08 -15.36
N ALA A 212 0.83 28.07 -16.35
CA ALA A 212 0.85 29.01 -17.46
C ALA A 212 0.73 30.47 -16.97
N LEU A 213 -0.15 30.72 -16.00
CA LEU A 213 -0.32 32.03 -15.35
C LEU A 213 0.89 32.52 -14.53
N ARG A 214 1.81 31.61 -14.14
CA ARG A 214 3.06 31.98 -13.43
C ARG A 214 4.23 32.25 -14.37
N SER A 215 4.11 31.83 -15.62
CA SER A 215 5.14 32.04 -16.65
C SER A 215 4.92 33.31 -17.50
N GLU A 216 3.80 34.00 -17.29
CA GLU A 216 3.51 35.36 -17.82
C GLU A 216 3.83 36.42 -16.76
#